data_AF-A0A101X071-F1
#
_entry.id   AF-A0A101X071-F1
#
_cell.length_a   1.000
_cell.length_b   1.000
_cell.length_c   1.000
_cell.angle_alpha   90.00
_cell.angle_beta   90.00
_cell.angle_gamma   90.00
#
_symmetry.space_group_name_H-M   'P 1'
#
loop_
_entity.id
_entity.type
_entity.pdbx_description
1 polymer ?
#
loop_
_entity_poly.entity_id
_entity_poly.type
_entity_poly.pdbx_seq_one_letter_code
_entity_poly.pdbx_strand_id
1 'polypeptide(L)'
;MDIEPIILIGDARRGLQNLTELINKYERTKDSETLNEALKLGLSIIDKALTALLMARGIRIKDWGYVSQVLNYIVPSNTIDPGLRDYIAKCLSQSPCDYDSAINKIGELNRLVDYAHSVVTHRILYHGP
;
A
#
# COMPACT_ATOMS: atom_id res chain seq x y z
N MET A 1 20.99 8.42 2.51
CA MET A 1 20.68 7.29 3.40
C MET A 1 19.83 6.35 2.57
N ASP A 2 20.41 5.24 2.12
CA ASP A 2 19.69 4.28 1.28
C ASP A 2 18.66 3.56 2.17
N ILE A 3 17.38 3.79 1.92
CA ILE A 3 16.31 3.17 2.69
C ILE A 3 16.21 1.70 2.24
N GLU A 4 16.39 0.77 3.16
CA GLU A 4 16.28 -0.65 2.84
C GLU A 4 14.81 -1.10 2.67
N PRO A 5 14.52 -2.03 1.74
CA PRO A 5 13.16 -2.54 1.52
C PRO A 5 12.51 -3.13 2.77
N ILE A 6 13.30 -3.74 3.66
CA ILE A 6 12.79 -4.36 4.89
C ILE A 6 12.27 -3.32 5.88
N ILE A 7 12.88 -2.13 5.93
CA ILE A 7 12.45 -1.02 6.79
C ILE A 7 11.08 -0.51 6.31
N LEU A 8 10.94 -0.31 5.00
CA LEU A 8 9.67 0.13 4.39
C LEU A 8 8.52 -0.84 4.65
N ILE A 9 8.78 -2.15 4.58
CA ILE A 9 7.78 -3.17 4.92
C ILE A 9 7.47 -3.20 6.41
N GLY A 10 8.47 -3.06 7.28
CA GLY A 10 8.24 -2.94 8.72
C GLY A 10 7.31 -1.78 9.05
N ASP A 11 7.51 -0.63 8.41
CA ASP A 11 6.65 0.55 8.53
C ASP A 11 5.24 0.31 7.99
N ALA A 12 5.11 -0.35 6.82
CA ALA A 12 3.81 -0.69 6.25
C ALA A 12 3.00 -1.62 7.17
N ARG A 13 3.65 -2.62 7.78
CA ARG A 13 3.01 -3.55 8.73
C ARG A 13 2.54 -2.85 10.00
N ARG A 14 3.34 -1.95 10.57
CA ARG A 14 2.92 -1.11 11.70
C ARG A 14 1.75 -0.20 11.31
N GLY A 15 1.80 0.37 10.09
CA GLY A 15 0.72 1.17 9.54
C GLY A 15 -0.62 0.42 9.48
N LEU A 16 -0.62 -0.87 9.10
CA LEU A 16 -1.85 -1.67 9.02
C LEU A 16 -2.57 -1.83 10.37
N GLN A 17 -1.82 -1.94 11.48
CA GLN A 17 -2.39 -2.02 12.82
C GLN A 17 -3.16 -0.72 13.14
N ASN A 18 -2.49 0.42 12.95
CA ASN A 18 -3.10 1.74 13.14
C ASN A 18 -4.28 1.99 12.18
N LEU A 19 -4.17 1.52 10.93
CA LEU A 19 -5.23 1.65 9.95
C LEU A 19 -6.49 0.91 10.38
N THR A 20 -6.34 -0.29 10.92
CA THR A 20 -7.46 -1.09 11.46
C THR A 20 -8.17 -0.35 12.58
N GLU A 21 -7.42 0.30 13.48
CA GLU A 21 -8.00 1.12 14.56
C GLU A 21 -8.78 2.34 14.01
N LEU A 22 -8.23 3.03 13.02
CA LEU A 22 -8.89 4.18 12.38
C LEU A 22 -10.17 3.77 11.64
N ILE A 23 -10.16 2.66 10.91
CA ILE A 23 -11.34 2.12 10.23
C ILE A 23 -12.43 1.80 11.26
N ASN A 24 -12.09 1.06 12.32
CA ASN A 24 -13.03 0.72 13.39
C ASN A 24 -13.60 1.97 14.09
N LYS A 25 -12.77 3.00 14.28
CA LYS A 25 -13.21 4.27 14.85
C LYS A 25 -14.18 4.97 13.90
N TYR A 26 -13.85 5.09 12.62
CA TYR A 26 -14.70 5.69 11.61
C TYR A 26 -16.05 4.97 11.49
N GLU A 27 -16.08 3.64 11.49
CA GLU A 27 -17.34 2.89 11.42
C GLU A 27 -18.30 3.22 12.56
N ARG A 28 -17.77 3.54 13.75
CA ARG A 28 -18.55 3.90 14.94
C ARG A 28 -18.96 5.38 14.97
N THR A 29 -18.07 6.28 14.57
CA THR A 29 -18.27 7.72 14.73
C THR A 29 -18.79 8.39 13.47
N LYS A 30 -18.54 7.81 12.30
CA LYS A 30 -18.73 8.40 10.97
C LYS A 30 -18.04 9.76 10.82
N ASP A 31 -16.96 9.97 11.58
CA ASP A 31 -16.18 11.20 11.58
C ASP A 31 -15.31 11.33 10.32
N SER A 32 -15.51 12.41 9.58
CA SER A 32 -14.78 12.69 8.34
C SER A 32 -13.28 12.92 8.55
N GLU A 33 -12.87 13.41 9.72
CA GLU A 33 -11.45 13.61 10.01
C GLU A 33 -10.73 12.27 10.19
N THR A 34 -11.30 11.38 11.00
CA THR A 34 -10.81 9.99 11.19
C THR A 34 -10.71 9.25 9.85
N LEU A 35 -11.69 9.43 8.96
CA LEU A 35 -11.67 8.87 7.61
C LEU A 35 -10.52 9.41 6.75
N ASN A 36 -10.31 10.73 6.77
CA ASN A 36 -9.21 11.36 6.05
C ASN A 36 -7.84 10.84 6.55
N GLU A 37 -7.70 10.65 7.87
CA GLU A 37 -6.52 10.02 8.47
C GLU A 37 -6.34 8.57 7.98
N ALA A 38 -7.41 7.77 7.96
CA ALA A 38 -7.37 6.40 7.46
C ALA A 38 -6.94 6.33 5.99
N LEU A 39 -7.45 7.23 5.15
CA LEU A 39 -7.08 7.31 3.73
C LEU A 39 -5.62 7.72 3.52
N LYS A 40 -5.13 8.73 4.27
CA LYS A 40 -3.71 9.14 4.23
C LYS A 40 -2.78 8.02 4.66
N LEU A 41 -3.15 7.32 5.73
CA LEU A 41 -2.37 6.18 6.22
C LEU A 41 -2.41 5.02 5.23
N GLY A 42 -3.57 4.70 4.66
CA GLY A 42 -3.75 3.69 3.62
C GLY A 42 -2.87 3.96 2.39
N LEU A 43 -2.88 5.21 1.89
CA LEU A 43 -2.01 5.62 0.79
C LEU A 43 -0.52 5.46 1.15
N SER A 44 -0.14 5.84 2.37
CA SER A 44 1.23 5.68 2.85
C SER A 44 1.67 4.21 2.93
N ILE A 45 0.77 3.31 3.35
CA ILE A 45 1.03 1.86 3.40
C ILE A 45 1.23 1.31 1.99
N ILE A 46 0.37 1.68 1.04
CA ILE A 46 0.51 1.29 -0.38
C ILE A 46 1.86 1.76 -0.91
N ASP A 47 2.18 3.03 -0.73
CA ASP A 47 3.40 3.62 -1.29
C ASP A 47 4.66 2.91 -0.74
N LYS A 48 4.70 2.64 0.56
CA LYS A 48 5.81 1.90 1.19
C LYS A 48 5.90 0.46 0.70
N ALA A 49 4.78 -0.26 0.67
CA ALA A 49 4.76 -1.66 0.29
C ALA A 49 5.14 -1.88 -1.19
N LEU A 50 4.61 -1.04 -2.08
CA LEU A 50 4.97 -1.06 -3.50
C LEU A 50 6.43 -0.67 -3.72
N THR A 51 6.92 0.34 -2.99
CA THR A 51 8.32 0.76 -3.10
C THR A 51 9.26 -0.35 -2.68
N ALA A 52 9.01 -0.97 -1.52
CA ALA A 52 9.82 -2.08 -1.04
C ALA A 52 9.81 -3.27 -2.01
N LEU A 53 8.63 -3.60 -2.56
CA LEU A 53 8.48 -4.67 -3.54
C LEU A 53 9.33 -4.40 -4.79
N LEU A 54 9.23 -3.19 -5.36
CA LEU A 54 9.98 -2.82 -6.56
C LEU A 54 11.49 -2.83 -6.31
N MET A 55 11.93 -2.30 -5.17
CA MET A 55 13.33 -2.36 -4.76
C MET A 55 13.81 -3.81 -4.57
N ALA A 56 13.00 -4.68 -3.96
CA ALA A 56 13.28 -6.11 -3.85
C ALA A 56 13.22 -6.85 -5.20
N ARG A 57 12.75 -6.22 -6.26
CA ARG A 57 12.84 -6.73 -7.64
C ARG A 57 13.94 -6.02 -8.46
N GLY A 58 14.66 -5.05 -7.89
CA GLY A 58 15.67 -4.26 -8.61
C GLY A 58 15.07 -3.26 -9.61
N ILE A 59 13.78 -2.94 -9.48
CA ILE A 59 13.07 -2.04 -10.39
C ILE A 59 13.13 -0.62 -9.82
N ARG A 60 13.64 0.32 -10.63
CA ARG A 60 13.69 1.74 -10.26
C ARG A 60 12.33 2.40 -10.50
N ILE A 61 11.84 3.11 -9.49
CA ILE A 61 10.62 3.92 -9.59
C ILE A 61 10.95 5.22 -10.33
N LYS A 62 10.22 5.49 -11.42
CA LYS A 62 10.29 6.76 -12.15
C LYS A 62 9.15 7.69 -11.72
N ASP A 63 7.94 7.15 -11.71
CA ASP A 63 6.71 7.82 -11.31
C ASP A 63 5.65 6.74 -10.98
N TRP A 64 4.52 7.16 -10.40
CA TRP A 64 3.44 6.24 -10.00
C TRP A 64 2.62 5.68 -11.17
N GLY A 65 2.57 6.37 -12.30
CA GLY A 65 1.95 5.85 -13.53
C GLY A 65 2.73 4.65 -14.07
N TYR A 66 4.06 4.72 -14.05
CA TYR A 66 4.94 3.59 -14.34
C TYR A 66 4.72 2.43 -13.36
N VAL A 67 4.59 2.71 -12.06
CA VAL A 67 4.31 1.67 -11.06
C VAL A 67 3.02 0.93 -11.40
N SER A 68 1.91 1.63 -11.67
CA SER A 68 0.63 1.01 -12.02
C SER A 68 0.74 0.04 -13.21
N GLN A 69 1.50 0.43 -14.24
CA GLN A 69 1.74 -0.44 -15.41
C GLN A 69 2.53 -1.71 -15.04
N VAL A 70 3.58 -1.56 -14.22
CA VAL A 70 4.47 -2.68 -13.84
C VAL A 70 3.79 -3.63 -12.86
N LEU A 71 2.89 -3.16 -12.00
CA LEU A 71 2.20 -3.99 -11.00
C LEU A 71 1.53 -5.22 -11.61
N ASN A 72 0.87 -5.06 -12.75
CA ASN A 72 0.21 -6.15 -13.47
C ASN A 72 1.17 -7.28 -13.89
N TYR A 73 2.47 -6.98 -14.01
CA TYR A 73 3.49 -7.96 -14.41
C TYR A 73 4.21 -8.62 -13.23
N ILE A 74 4.23 -7.99 -12.06
CA ILE A 74 5.06 -8.43 -10.91
C ILE A 74 4.26 -8.84 -9.68
N VAL A 75 2.96 -8.53 -9.68
CA VAL A 75 2.04 -8.82 -8.57
C VAL A 75 0.91 -9.73 -9.08
N PRO A 76 0.59 -10.83 -8.38
CA PRO A 76 -0.61 -11.59 -8.64
C PRO A 76 -1.87 -10.72 -8.62
N SER A 77 -2.82 -10.99 -9.52
CA SER A 77 -4.03 -10.18 -9.71
C SER A 77 -4.94 -10.08 -8.47
N ASN A 78 -4.77 -10.97 -7.49
CA ASN A 78 -5.52 -11.00 -6.23
C ASN A 78 -4.84 -10.28 -5.06
N THR A 79 -3.65 -9.71 -5.26
CA THR A 79 -2.88 -9.05 -4.19
C THR A 79 -3.32 -7.62 -3.93
N ILE A 80 -3.57 -6.84 -4.99
CA ILE A 80 -4.07 -5.47 -4.89
C ILE A 80 -4.73 -5.05 -6.22
N ASP A 81 -5.76 -4.22 -6.14
CA ASP A 81 -6.29 -3.47 -7.27
C ASP A 81 -5.24 -2.43 -7.75
N PRO A 82 -4.71 -2.52 -8.98
CA PRO A 82 -3.68 -1.60 -9.49
C PRO A 82 -4.11 -0.12 -9.50
N GLY A 83 -5.41 0.14 -9.51
CA GLY A 83 -5.98 1.49 -9.46
C GLY A 83 -6.23 2.00 -8.04
N LEU A 84 -6.05 1.18 -7.00
CA LEU A 84 -6.39 1.54 -5.61
C LEU A 84 -5.64 2.78 -5.13
N ARG A 85 -4.34 2.84 -5.42
CA ARG A 85 -3.51 3.97 -5.05
C ARG A 85 -4.06 5.29 -5.61
N ASP A 86 -4.35 5.31 -6.91
CA ASP A 86 -4.83 6.50 -7.61
C ASP A 86 -6.26 6.86 -7.19
N TYR A 87 -7.08 5.85 -6.89
CA TYR A 87 -8.41 6.04 -6.31
C TYR A 87 -8.34 6.76 -4.96
N ILE A 88 -7.48 6.30 -4.03
CA ILE A 88 -7.31 6.94 -2.72
C ILE A 88 -6.71 8.35 -2.87
N ALA A 89 -5.72 8.53 -3.75
CA ALA A 89 -5.12 9.84 -4.00
C ALA A 89 -6.15 10.84 -4.56
N LYS A 90 -7.06 10.39 -5.43
CA LYS A 90 -8.19 11.20 -5.90
C LYS A 90 -9.15 11.53 -4.76
N CYS A 91 -9.52 10.55 -3.95
CA CYS A 91 -10.37 10.76 -2.77
C CYS A 91 -9.81 11.80 -1.78
N LEU A 92 -8.48 11.86 -1.63
CA LEU A 92 -7.81 12.85 -0.78
C LEU A 92 -7.70 14.25 -1.41
N SER A 93 -7.83 14.38 -2.73
CA SER A 93 -7.58 15.63 -3.45
C SER A 93 -8.83 16.28 -4.03
N GLN A 94 -9.90 15.52 -4.25
CA GLN A 94 -11.11 15.99 -4.92
C GLN A 94 -12.36 15.39 -4.24
N SER A 95 -13.40 16.22 -4.11
CA SER A 95 -14.76 15.79 -3.77
C SER A 95 -15.62 15.74 -5.03
N PRO A 96 -16.55 14.78 -5.17
CA PRO A 96 -16.95 13.77 -4.18
C PRO A 96 -16.07 12.50 -4.20
N CYS A 97 -15.85 11.91 -3.02
CA CYS A 97 -15.29 10.57 -2.84
C CYS A 97 -16.36 9.64 -2.26
N ASP A 98 -16.47 8.43 -2.79
CA ASP A 98 -17.23 7.36 -2.15
C ASP A 98 -16.38 6.74 -1.04
N TYR A 99 -16.62 7.22 0.17
CA TYR A 99 -15.83 6.86 1.35
C TYR A 99 -16.09 5.44 1.85
N ASP A 100 -17.30 4.91 1.71
CA ASP A 100 -17.59 3.53 2.10
C ASP A 100 -16.85 2.55 1.17
N SER A 101 -16.84 2.83 -0.13
CA SER A 101 -16.03 2.09 -1.10
C SER A 101 -14.53 2.21 -0.80
N ALA A 102 -14.06 3.39 -0.37
CA ALA A 102 -12.67 3.61 -0.04
C ALA A 102 -12.21 2.84 1.20
N ILE A 103 -13.02 2.82 2.26
CA ILE A 103 -12.77 2.06 3.50
C ILE A 103 -12.69 0.56 3.21
N ASN A 104 -13.63 0.01 2.44
CA ASN A 104 -13.61 -1.40 2.07
C ASN A 104 -12.33 -1.78 1.32
N LYS A 105 -11.91 -0.95 0.36
CA LYS A 105 -10.70 -1.21 -0.43
C LYS A 105 -9.41 -1.07 0.38
N ILE A 106 -9.30 -0.10 1.29
CA ILE A 106 -8.10 0.01 2.16
C ILE A 106 -8.05 -1.10 3.22
N GLY A 107 -9.18 -1.71 3.57
CA GLY A 107 -9.23 -2.90 4.43
C GLY A 107 -8.52 -4.12 3.83
N GLU A 108 -8.35 -4.18 2.51
CA GLU A 108 -7.67 -5.28 1.82
C GLU A 108 -6.14 -5.13 1.74
N LEU A 109 -5.56 -4.05 2.29
CA LEU A 109 -4.12 -3.76 2.19
C LEU A 109 -3.22 -4.82 2.86
N ASN A 110 -3.77 -5.64 3.75
CA ASN A 110 -3.05 -6.78 4.33
C ASN A 110 -2.45 -7.68 3.24
N ARG A 111 -3.21 -7.98 2.17
CA ARG A 111 -2.74 -8.84 1.07
C ARG A 111 -1.50 -8.27 0.38
N LEU A 112 -1.50 -6.97 0.12
CA LEU A 112 -0.34 -6.30 -0.48
C LEU A 112 0.88 -6.38 0.42
N VAL A 113 0.71 -6.02 1.69
CA VAL A 113 1.84 -5.95 2.63
C VAL A 113 2.41 -7.34 2.89
N ASP A 114 1.57 -8.36 3.01
CA ASP A 114 2.01 -9.75 3.19
C ASP A 114 2.77 -10.26 1.97
N TYR A 115 2.28 -10.01 0.76
CA TYR A 115 2.99 -10.37 -0.46
C TYR A 115 4.34 -9.65 -0.56
N ALA A 116 4.36 -8.33 -0.34
CA ALA A 116 5.58 -7.55 -0.39
C ALA A 116 6.58 -7.98 0.68
N HIS A 117 6.12 -8.28 1.90
CA HIS A 117 6.94 -8.86 2.96
C HIS A 117 7.53 -10.21 2.56
N SER A 118 6.73 -11.10 1.96
CA SER A 118 7.21 -12.38 1.45
C SER A 118 8.32 -12.18 0.43
N VAL A 119 8.15 -11.28 -0.54
CA VAL A 119 9.17 -11.03 -1.58
C VAL A 119 10.45 -10.42 -1.00
N VAL A 120 10.32 -9.48 -0.06
CA VAL A 120 11.46 -8.81 0.58
C VAL A 120 12.27 -9.79 1.45
N THR A 121 11.59 -10.69 2.17
CA THR A 121 12.22 -11.64 3.10
C THR A 121 12.70 -12.93 2.42
N HIS A 122 12.02 -13.39 1.37
CA HIS A 122 12.37 -14.60 0.61
C HIS A 122 13.26 -14.32 -0.59
N ARG A 123 14.00 -13.20 -0.60
CA ARG A 123 15.16 -13.07 -1.49
C ARG A 123 16.18 -14.14 -1.10
N ILE A 124 16.06 -15.28 -1.77
CA ILE A 124 17.16 -16.19 -2.06
C ILE A 124 18.32 -15.29 -2.48
N LEU A 125 19.38 -15.30 -1.66
CA LEU A 125 20.71 -14.87 -2.04
C LEU A 125 21.07 -15.66 -3.30
N TYR A 126 20.81 -15.10 -4.47
CA TYR A 126 21.36 -15.60 -5.71
C TYR A 126 22.85 -15.23 -5.68
N HIS A 127 23.65 -16.01 -4.94
CA HIS A 127 25.05 -16.17 -5.24
C HIS A 127 25.09 -16.95 -6.55
N GLY A 128 25.24 -16.23 -7.68
CA GLY A 128 25.54 -16.88 -8.95
C GLY A 128 26.81 -17.72 -8.84
N PRO A 129 26.98 -18.75 -9.70
CA PRO A 129 28.18 -19.57 -9.73
C PRO A 129 29.45 -18.77 -10.00
#